data_AF-A0A8T0J629-F1
#
_entry.id   AF-A0A8T0J629-F1
#
_cell.length_a   1.000
_cell.length_b   1.000
_cell.length_c   1.000
_cell.angle_alpha   90.00
_cell.angle_beta   90.00
_cell.angle_gamma   90.00
#
_symmetry.space_group_name_H-M   'P 1'
#
loop_
_entity.id
_entity.type
_entity.pdbx_description
1 polymer ?
#
loop_
_entity_poly.entity_id
_entity_poly.type
_entity_poly.pdbx_seq_one_letter_code
_entity_poly.pdbx_strand_id
1 'polypeptide(L)'
;MDFIQSYRFVLVLDRMILMLQDGYLLKKQGFKNMSYAPILTEGDYDLKLEGITVDNIDVDMSNIRRLNASDPIDVVVDIGNPSTWLQEPLHSRFMNTFIAAMKKNTMLSPSSYYTTSVHTCYSVGVDVDIMSIQIPNVIFHLQNDVHLHLGIENLFFFWIENNQRVLCSNFWKKENDFKYLHLLGSSMLQNFYVEIDNNRRQIGFTRSDCGCL
;
A
#
# COMPACT_ATOMS: atom_id res chain seq x y z
N MET A 1 -26.52 0.57 5.50
CA MET A 1 -25.23 1.23 5.84
C MET A 1 -24.31 0.73 4.76
N ASP A 2 -24.25 1.49 3.69
CA ASP A 2 -23.87 0.94 2.40
C ASP A 2 -22.41 1.30 2.17
N PHE A 3 -21.55 0.31 2.36
CA PHE A 3 -20.13 0.41 2.04
C PHE A 3 -19.99 0.40 0.52
N ILE A 4 -19.72 1.55 -0.08
CA ILE A 4 -19.31 1.64 -1.48
C ILE A 4 -17.82 1.95 -1.49
N GLN A 5 -16.98 0.91 -1.39
CA GLN A 5 -15.59 0.99 -1.82
C GLN A 5 -15.50 0.34 -3.20
N SER A 6 -15.47 1.19 -4.24
CA SER A 6 -15.11 0.78 -5.59
C SER A 6 -13.58 0.74 -5.66
N TYR A 7 -13.03 -0.44 -5.90
CA TYR A 7 -11.60 -0.67 -6.02
C TYR A 7 -11.22 -0.78 -7.50
N ARG A 8 -10.27 0.01 -8.00
CA ARG A 8 -9.82 -0.06 -9.41
C ARG A 8 -8.37 -0.53 -9.50
N PHE A 9 -8.15 -1.67 -10.15
CA PHE A 9 -6.81 -2.19 -10.45
C PHE A 9 -6.76 -2.76 -11.86
N VAL A 10 -5.61 -2.66 -12.50
CA VAL A 10 -5.33 -3.35 -13.76
C VAL A 10 -4.20 -4.34 -13.49
N LEU A 11 -4.56 -5.62 -13.48
CA LEU A 11 -3.61 -6.72 -13.40
C LEU A 11 -3.35 -7.30 -14.79
N VAL A 12 -2.08 -7.50 -15.12
CA VAL A 12 -1.68 -8.30 -16.27
C VAL A 12 -0.99 -9.56 -15.75
N LEU A 13 -1.75 -10.66 -15.71
CA LEU A 13 -1.25 -12.01 -15.44
C LEU A 13 -1.11 -12.78 -16.76
N ASP A 14 0.03 -13.42 -16.96
CA ASP A 14 0.15 -14.45 -17.99
C ASP A 14 -0.67 -15.68 -17.57
N ARG A 15 -1.90 -15.77 -18.11
CA ARG A 15 -2.93 -16.82 -17.92
C ARG A 15 -3.51 -16.96 -16.51
N MET A 16 -4.41 -16.06 -16.11
CA MET A 16 -5.72 -16.32 -15.44
C MET A 16 -6.22 -15.04 -14.76
N ILE A 17 -7.54 -14.88 -14.71
CA ILE A 17 -8.28 -13.62 -14.51
C ILE A 17 -8.93 -13.60 -13.13
N LEU A 18 -8.74 -12.55 -12.33
CA LEU A 18 -9.55 -12.27 -11.14
C LEU A 18 -9.93 -10.78 -11.08
N MET A 19 -11.24 -10.52 -10.98
CA MET A 19 -11.91 -9.23 -11.12
C MET A 19 -12.39 -8.75 -9.75
N LEU A 20 -12.17 -7.48 -9.40
CA LEU A 20 -13.03 -6.77 -8.44
C LEU A 20 -13.22 -5.31 -8.95
N GLN A 21 -14.44 -5.07 -9.45
CA GLN A 21 -15.13 -3.87 -9.99
C GLN A 21 -14.38 -2.76 -10.76
N ASP A 22 -14.66 -2.72 -12.08
CA ASP A 22 -14.34 -1.68 -13.09
C ASP A 22 -12.88 -1.55 -13.57
N GLY A 23 -12.04 -2.56 -13.31
CA GLY A 23 -10.72 -2.70 -13.94
C GLY A 23 -10.77 -3.38 -15.33
N TYR A 24 -9.97 -2.89 -16.28
CA TYR A 24 -9.77 -3.55 -17.58
C TYR A 24 -8.60 -4.52 -17.53
N LEU A 25 -8.78 -5.73 -18.06
CA LEU A 25 -7.72 -6.72 -18.22
C LEU A 25 -7.13 -6.61 -19.62
N LEU A 26 -5.87 -6.19 -19.70
CA LEU A 26 -5.18 -6.03 -20.97
C LEU A 26 -4.34 -7.28 -21.27
N LYS A 27 -4.77 -8.03 -22.27
CA LYS A 27 -3.96 -9.15 -22.77
C LYS A 27 -2.78 -8.57 -23.56
N LYS A 28 -1.58 -8.71 -23.02
CA LYS A 28 -0.30 -8.55 -23.74
C LYS A 28 -0.06 -7.13 -24.26
N GLN A 29 -0.31 -6.13 -23.43
CA GLN A 29 0.14 -4.77 -23.67
C GLN A 29 1.27 -4.48 -22.69
N GLY A 30 2.51 -4.46 -23.19
CA GLY A 30 3.63 -3.99 -22.37
C GLY A 30 3.39 -2.52 -22.06
N PHE A 31 3.29 -2.17 -20.77
CA PHE A 31 3.27 -0.77 -20.40
C PHE A 31 4.69 -0.22 -20.55
N LYS A 32 4.80 1.02 -21.05
CA LYS A 32 6.09 1.69 -21.14
C LYS A 32 6.52 2.09 -19.72
N ASN A 33 7.82 2.02 -19.45
CA ASN A 33 8.44 2.51 -18.21
C ASN A 33 7.99 1.77 -16.93
N MET A 34 7.84 0.45 -16.99
CA MET A 34 7.72 -0.36 -15.78
C MET A 34 9.08 -0.62 -15.14
N SER A 35 9.12 -0.56 -13.81
CA SER A 35 10.26 -1.00 -13.00
C SER A 35 9.96 -2.38 -12.43
N TYR A 36 10.90 -3.32 -12.54
CA TYR A 36 10.65 -4.74 -12.21
C TYR A 36 11.47 -5.21 -11.00
N ALA A 37 10.76 -5.81 -10.04
CA ALA A 37 11.35 -6.47 -8.88
C ALA A 37 11.30 -8.00 -9.07
N PRO A 38 12.39 -8.76 -8.86
CA PRO A 38 12.36 -10.21 -8.96
C PRO A 38 11.46 -10.86 -7.91
N ILE A 39 10.91 -12.03 -8.22
CA ILE A 39 10.14 -12.86 -7.30
C ILE A 39 11.10 -13.83 -6.61
N LEU A 40 11.17 -13.78 -5.28
CA LEU A 40 12.13 -14.53 -4.47
C LEU A 40 11.80 -16.02 -4.38
N THR A 41 10.52 -16.37 -4.15
CA THR A 41 10.07 -17.74 -3.93
C THR A 41 9.17 -18.23 -5.06
N GLU A 42 9.05 -19.54 -5.23
CA GLU A 42 8.08 -20.10 -6.18
C GLU A 42 6.72 -20.25 -5.52
N GLY A 43 5.67 -19.78 -6.19
CA GLY A 43 4.28 -19.93 -5.75
C GLY A 43 3.75 -18.81 -4.87
N ASP A 44 4.63 -18.08 -4.19
CA ASP A 44 4.30 -16.87 -3.44
C ASP A 44 4.96 -15.65 -4.14
N TYR A 45 4.20 -14.58 -4.38
CA TYR A 45 4.67 -13.37 -5.07
C TYR A 45 5.55 -12.50 -4.13
N ASP A 46 6.59 -13.13 -3.59
CA ASP A 46 7.47 -12.56 -2.57
C ASP A 46 8.50 -11.64 -3.22
N LEU A 47 8.54 -10.40 -2.74
CA LEU A 47 9.49 -9.38 -3.13
C LEU A 47 10.35 -9.00 -1.93
N LYS A 48 11.58 -8.56 -2.20
CA LYS A 48 12.45 -7.97 -1.18
C LYS A 48 12.07 -6.49 -0.96
N LEU A 49 11.70 -6.15 0.27
CA LEU A 49 11.60 -4.78 0.76
C LEU A 49 12.96 -4.34 1.33
N GLU A 50 13.57 -3.35 0.69
CA GLU A 50 14.88 -2.81 1.07
C GLU A 50 14.77 -1.64 2.06
N GLY A 51 13.65 -0.91 2.03
CA GLY A 51 13.42 0.19 2.95
C GLY A 51 12.05 0.84 2.80
N ILE A 52 11.70 1.69 3.76
CA ILE A 52 10.54 2.57 3.68
C ILE A 52 11.02 3.97 4.07
N THR A 53 10.65 4.98 3.29
CA THR A 53 10.98 6.38 3.55
C THR A 53 9.69 7.20 3.66
N VAL A 54 9.65 8.12 4.64
CA VAL A 54 8.53 9.04 4.88
C VAL A 54 9.09 10.46 4.95
N ASP A 55 8.74 11.35 4.01
CA ASP A 55 9.29 12.72 3.93
C ASP A 55 10.84 12.75 3.96
N ASN A 56 11.49 11.84 3.25
CA ASN A 56 12.95 11.65 3.24
C ASN A 56 13.55 11.18 4.57
N ILE A 57 12.72 10.69 5.50
CA ILE A 57 13.16 10.04 6.74
C ILE A 57 13.03 8.54 6.57
N ASP A 58 14.15 7.84 6.69
CA ASP A 58 14.16 6.38 6.63
C ASP A 58 13.52 5.79 7.89
N VAL A 59 12.61 4.85 7.67
CA VAL A 59 12.05 4.03 8.74
C VAL A 59 13.10 3.02 9.15
N ASP A 60 13.37 2.93 10.45
CA ASP A 60 14.35 1.97 10.98
C ASP A 60 13.91 0.52 10.70
N MET A 61 14.67 -0.15 9.84
CA MET A 61 14.43 -1.55 9.45
C MET A 61 15.23 -2.56 10.30
N SER A 62 15.95 -2.12 11.34
CA SER A 62 16.78 -3.00 12.19
C SER A 62 15.95 -4.01 12.99
N ASN A 63 16.47 -5.20 13.27
CA ASN A 63 15.79 -6.18 14.16
C ASN A 63 14.37 -6.59 13.73
N ILE A 64 14.00 -6.38 12.45
CA ILE A 64 12.75 -6.90 11.91
C ILE A 64 12.92 -8.40 11.72
N ARG A 65 11.91 -9.16 12.16
CA ARG A 65 11.89 -10.60 11.99
C ARG A 65 11.93 -10.91 10.50
N ARG A 66 12.90 -11.75 10.13
CA ARG A 66 13.02 -12.34 8.79
C ARG A 66 12.59 -13.80 8.87
N LEU A 67 12.16 -14.38 7.75
CA LEU A 67 11.84 -15.80 7.72
C LEU A 67 13.10 -16.65 7.96
N ASN A 68 14.25 -16.26 7.40
CA ASN A 68 15.56 -16.73 7.84
C ASN A 68 16.51 -15.56 8.14
N ALA A 69 17.50 -15.75 9.03
CA ALA A 69 18.38 -14.67 9.50
C ALA A 69 19.19 -13.98 8.37
N SER A 70 19.48 -14.73 7.30
CA SER A 70 20.15 -14.30 6.08
C SER A 70 19.23 -13.64 5.05
N ASP A 71 17.92 -13.76 5.23
CA ASP A 71 16.97 -13.42 4.18
C ASP A 71 16.63 -11.93 4.21
N PRO A 72 16.21 -11.38 3.06
CA PRO A 72 15.67 -10.05 3.03
C PRO A 72 14.39 -9.93 3.88
N ILE A 73 13.94 -8.69 4.08
CA ILE A 73 12.60 -8.47 4.62
C ILE A 73 11.63 -8.74 3.46
N ASP A 74 10.99 -9.90 3.51
CA ASP A 74 10.10 -10.34 2.44
C ASP A 74 8.73 -9.69 2.60
N VAL A 75 8.20 -9.19 1.49
CA VAL A 75 6.85 -8.67 1.39
C VAL A 75 6.11 -9.38 0.26
N VAL A 76 4.91 -9.85 0.56
CA VAL A 76 4.10 -10.60 -0.40
C VAL A 76 3.13 -9.64 -1.08
N VAL A 77 3.05 -9.70 -2.41
CA VAL A 77 2.01 -9.01 -3.16
C VAL A 77 0.77 -9.89 -3.23
N ASP A 78 -0.31 -9.48 -2.55
CA ASP A 78 -1.58 -10.21 -2.53
C ASP A 78 -2.73 -9.31 -2.94
N ILE A 79 -3.12 -9.44 -4.20
CA ILE A 79 -4.21 -8.68 -4.81
C ILE A 79 -5.60 -9.10 -4.28
N GLY A 80 -5.70 -10.31 -3.71
CA GLY A 80 -6.92 -10.85 -3.15
C GLY A 80 -7.22 -10.29 -1.77
N ASN A 81 -6.22 -9.68 -1.12
CA ASN A 81 -6.37 -9.05 0.18
C ASN A 81 -6.50 -7.53 0.03
N PRO A 82 -7.57 -6.88 0.50
CA PRO A 82 -7.67 -5.42 0.46
C PRO A 82 -6.69 -4.73 1.42
N SER A 83 -6.28 -5.41 2.48
CA SER A 83 -5.50 -4.83 3.57
C SER A 83 -4.01 -4.99 3.34
N THR A 84 -3.25 -3.98 3.75
CA THR A 84 -1.79 -4.06 3.85
C THR A 84 -1.40 -4.15 5.30
N TRP A 85 -0.54 -5.09 5.65
CA TRP A 85 -0.01 -5.17 7.00
C TRP A 85 1.50 -5.31 7.02
N LEU A 86 2.05 -4.79 8.11
CA LEU A 86 3.45 -4.95 8.47
C LEU A 86 3.50 -5.70 9.80
N GLN A 87 4.45 -6.62 9.95
CA GLN A 87 4.72 -7.23 11.25
C GLN A 87 5.40 -6.24 12.19
N GLU A 88 5.17 -6.38 13.48
CA GLU A 88 6.00 -5.73 14.50
C GLU A 88 7.45 -6.25 14.44
N PRO A 89 8.47 -5.40 14.67
CA PRO A 89 8.37 -4.00 15.09
C PRO A 89 8.24 -2.99 13.94
N LEU A 90 8.22 -3.44 12.67
CA LEU A 90 8.18 -2.55 11.51
C LEU A 90 6.92 -1.68 11.48
N HIS A 91 5.76 -2.28 11.75
CA HIS A 91 4.49 -1.54 11.77
C HIS A 91 4.54 -0.34 12.72
N SER A 92 4.91 -0.56 13.98
CA SER A 92 5.01 0.53 14.97
C SER A 92 5.99 1.62 14.53
N ARG A 93 7.15 1.26 13.98
CA ARG A 93 8.16 2.23 13.54
C ARG A 93 7.67 3.05 12.35
N PHE A 94 7.10 2.39 11.34
CA PHE A 94 6.49 3.05 10.20
C PHE A 94 5.39 4.01 10.65
N MET A 95 4.43 3.52 11.45
CA MET A 95 3.31 4.32 11.93
C MET A 95 3.76 5.51 12.77
N ASN A 96 4.77 5.35 13.64
CA ASN A 96 5.30 6.45 14.42
C ASN A 96 5.93 7.54 13.54
N THR A 97 6.73 7.16 12.55
CA THR A 97 7.32 8.11 11.59
C THR A 97 6.24 8.80 10.75
N PHE A 98 5.26 8.02 10.26
CA PHE A 98 4.13 8.51 9.49
C PHE A 98 3.27 9.51 10.28
N ILE A 99 2.86 9.16 11.50
CA ILE A 99 2.08 10.04 12.38
C ILE A 99 2.85 11.32 12.70
N ALA A 100 4.16 11.22 12.97
CA ALA A 100 5.00 12.38 13.23
C ALA A 100 5.04 13.34 12.02
N ALA A 101 5.11 12.81 10.80
CA ALA A 101 5.06 13.60 9.57
C ALA A 101 3.66 14.24 9.36
N MET A 102 2.59 13.48 9.61
CA MET A 102 1.21 13.94 9.51
C MET A 102 0.86 15.10 10.46
N LYS A 103 1.53 15.23 11.62
CA LYS A 103 1.30 16.35 12.56
C LYS A 103 1.55 17.73 11.97
N LYS A 104 2.27 17.83 10.85
CA LYS A 104 2.50 19.08 10.13
C LYS A 104 1.26 19.55 9.37
N ASN A 105 0.28 18.67 9.14
CA ASN A 105 -0.94 18.98 8.41
C ASN A 105 -1.98 19.63 9.34
N THR A 106 -2.34 20.89 9.05
CA THR A 106 -3.29 21.67 9.84
C THR A 106 -4.75 21.48 9.44
N MET A 107 -5.01 20.82 8.32
CA MET A 107 -6.37 20.57 7.80
C MET A 107 -6.99 19.31 8.42
N LEU A 108 -6.17 18.45 9.02
CA LEU A 108 -6.58 17.19 9.61
C LEU A 108 -6.65 17.31 11.13
N SER A 109 -7.77 16.85 11.70
CA SER A 109 -7.92 16.70 13.15
C SER A 109 -7.91 15.22 13.50
N PRO A 110 -7.30 14.77 14.61
CA PRO A 110 -7.44 13.39 15.07
C PRO A 110 -8.93 13.01 15.19
N SER A 111 -9.33 11.89 14.59
CA SER A 111 -10.72 11.44 14.61
C SER A 111 -10.97 10.55 15.82
N SER A 112 -12.08 10.76 16.53
CA SER A 112 -12.54 9.86 17.60
C SER A 112 -13.30 8.63 17.07
N TYR A 113 -13.68 8.61 15.79
CA TYR A 113 -14.58 7.59 15.22
C TYR A 113 -13.95 6.21 15.14
N TYR A 114 -12.62 6.10 15.17
CA TYR A 114 -11.93 4.81 15.05
C TYR A 114 -10.52 4.81 15.67
N THR A 115 -10.37 5.34 16.88
CA THR A 115 -9.12 5.18 17.65
C THR A 115 -9.07 3.79 18.28
N THR A 116 -8.93 2.75 17.46
CA THR A 116 -8.48 1.46 17.98
C THR A 116 -6.95 1.49 18.08
N SER A 117 -6.35 0.54 18.79
CA SER A 117 -4.88 0.36 18.80
C SER A 117 -4.30 0.02 17.43
N VAL A 118 -5.14 -0.14 16.40
CA VAL A 118 -4.78 -0.67 15.08
C VAL A 118 -4.81 0.41 14.00
N HIS A 119 -5.68 1.42 14.11
CA HIS A 119 -5.84 2.45 13.08
C HIS A 119 -5.55 3.86 13.61
N THR A 120 -4.81 4.63 12.80
CA THR A 120 -4.71 6.08 12.96
C THR A 120 -5.70 6.72 12.00
N CYS A 121 -6.62 7.52 12.53
CA CYS A 121 -7.68 8.15 11.77
C CYS A 121 -7.71 9.67 11.99
N TYR A 122 -8.07 10.38 10.92
CA TYR A 122 -8.18 11.83 10.88
C TYR A 122 -9.55 12.23 10.33
N SER A 123 -10.11 13.32 10.82
CA SER A 123 -11.32 13.95 10.31
C SER A 123 -10.95 15.24 9.55
N VAL A 124 -11.68 15.50 8.48
CA VAL A 124 -11.60 16.73 7.68
C VAL A 124 -13.01 17.14 7.24
N GLY A 125 -13.24 18.43 7.00
CA GLY A 125 -14.54 18.91 6.51
C GLY A 125 -14.92 18.27 5.18
N VAL A 126 -16.20 17.97 4.97
CA VAL A 126 -16.66 17.32 3.73
C VAL A 126 -16.38 18.16 2.46
N ASP A 127 -16.38 19.48 2.60
CA ASP A 127 -16.13 20.44 1.51
C ASP A 127 -14.65 20.61 1.17
N VAL A 128 -13.76 19.99 1.94
CA VAL A 128 -12.33 20.01 1.66
C VAL A 128 -12.02 19.06 0.52
N ASP A 129 -11.36 19.57 -0.51
CA ASP A 129 -10.78 18.76 -1.57
C ASP A 129 -9.71 17.83 -0.99
N ILE A 130 -9.92 16.52 -1.13
CA ILE A 130 -8.99 15.51 -0.62
C ILE A 130 -7.60 15.66 -1.25
N MET A 131 -7.53 16.12 -2.49
CA MET A 131 -6.26 16.31 -3.21
C MET A 131 -5.46 17.51 -2.70
N SER A 132 -6.11 18.42 -1.96
CA SER A 132 -5.44 19.56 -1.32
C SER A 132 -4.80 19.19 0.03
N ILE A 133 -5.11 18.00 0.57
CA ILE A 133 -4.58 17.54 1.85
C ILE A 133 -3.11 17.18 1.65
N GLN A 134 -2.23 17.90 2.36
CA GLN A 134 -0.80 17.60 2.36
C GLN A 134 -0.52 16.30 3.13
N ILE A 135 -0.28 15.22 2.40
CA ILE A 135 0.17 13.95 2.97
C ILE A 135 1.70 13.83 2.85
N PRO A 136 2.36 13.11 3.76
CA PRO A 136 3.79 12.86 3.65
C PRO A 136 4.09 12.01 2.43
N ASN A 137 5.23 12.25 1.81
CA ASN A 137 5.72 11.42 0.72
C ASN A 137 6.19 10.07 1.29
N VAL A 138 5.44 9.00 1.03
CA VAL A 138 5.77 7.65 1.49
C VAL A 138 6.26 6.83 0.30
N ILE A 139 7.45 6.25 0.43
CA ILE A 139 8.08 5.43 -0.61
C ILE A 139 8.42 4.06 -0.03
N PHE A 140 7.99 3.00 -0.71
CA PHE A 140 8.46 1.64 -0.44
C PHE A 140 9.56 1.32 -1.45
N HIS A 141 10.74 1.01 -0.95
CA HIS A 141 11.92 0.67 -1.75
C HIS A 141 11.99 -0.84 -1.87
N LEU A 142 11.71 -1.35 -3.05
CA LEU A 142 11.85 -2.77 -3.38
C LEU A 142 13.18 -2.99 -4.10
N GLN A 143 13.63 -4.23 -4.11
CA GLN A 143 14.85 -4.63 -4.84
C GLN A 143 14.84 -4.22 -6.32
N ASN A 144 16.05 -4.03 -6.86
CA ASN A 144 16.31 -3.54 -8.22
C ASN A 144 15.83 -2.10 -8.45
N ASP A 145 15.97 -1.23 -7.45
CA ASP A 145 15.67 0.21 -7.58
C ASP A 145 14.20 0.47 -7.95
N VAL A 146 13.30 -0.40 -7.48
CA VAL A 146 11.86 -0.27 -7.71
C VAL A 146 11.27 0.54 -6.57
N HIS A 147 10.64 1.67 -6.90
CA HIS A 147 10.07 2.58 -5.92
C HIS A 147 8.56 2.69 -6.06
N LEU A 148 7.84 2.27 -5.03
CA LEU A 148 6.39 2.50 -4.94
C LEU A 148 6.17 3.80 -4.16
N HIS A 149 5.95 4.89 -4.90
CA HIS A 149 5.51 6.16 -4.33
C HIS A 149 4.03 6.04 -3.99
N LEU A 150 3.65 6.13 -2.72
CA LEU A 150 2.28 5.92 -2.27
C LEU A 150 1.52 7.24 -2.15
N GLY A 151 0.32 7.28 -2.74
CA GLY A 151 -0.59 8.43 -2.72
C GLY A 151 -1.63 8.32 -1.62
N ILE A 152 -2.51 9.32 -1.51
CA ILE A 152 -3.54 9.37 -0.48
C ILE A 152 -4.49 8.16 -0.55
N GLU A 153 -4.77 7.67 -1.75
CA GLU A 153 -5.55 6.47 -2.04
C GLU A 153 -4.90 5.19 -1.53
N ASN A 154 -3.57 5.14 -1.52
CA ASN A 154 -2.83 3.99 -1.03
C ASN A 154 -2.75 4.03 0.49
N LEU A 155 -2.53 5.23 1.05
CA LEU A 155 -2.27 5.44 2.47
C LEU A 155 -3.55 5.43 3.31
N PHE A 156 -4.68 5.82 2.74
CA PHE A 156 -5.95 5.97 3.47
C PHE A 156 -7.12 5.31 2.75
N PHE A 157 -8.01 4.73 3.55
CA PHE A 157 -9.41 4.60 3.16
C PHE A 157 -10.22 5.71 3.81
N PHE A 158 -11.35 6.09 3.22
CA PHE A 158 -12.20 7.12 3.78
C PHE A 158 -13.69 6.82 3.65
N TRP A 159 -14.47 7.48 4.50
CA TRP A 159 -15.92 7.54 4.42
C TRP A 159 -16.42 8.91 4.87
N ILE A 160 -17.70 9.19 4.65
CA ILE A 160 -18.34 10.42 5.11
C ILE A 160 -19.26 10.08 6.29
N GLU A 161 -19.09 10.78 7.39
CA GLU A 161 -19.90 10.63 8.60
C GLU A 161 -20.05 11.99 9.29
N ASN A 162 -21.27 12.33 9.70
CA ASN A 162 -21.58 13.57 10.43
C ASN A 162 -20.99 14.84 9.78
N ASN A 163 -21.14 14.95 8.45
CA ASN A 163 -20.63 16.05 7.63
C ASN A 163 -19.10 16.22 7.65
N GLN A 164 -18.38 15.15 8.01
CA GLN A 164 -16.93 15.07 7.97
C GLN A 164 -16.52 13.90 7.10
N ARG A 165 -15.39 14.04 6.40
CA ARG A 165 -14.69 12.92 5.81
C ARG A 165 -13.73 12.37 6.86
N VAL A 166 -13.82 11.08 7.15
CA VAL A 166 -12.89 10.37 8.03
C VAL A 166 -11.92 9.60 7.17
N LEU A 167 -10.61 9.82 7.35
CA LEU A 167 -9.51 9.16 6.67
C LEU A 167 -8.78 8.28 7.66
N CYS A 168 -8.73 6.97 7.43
CA CYS A 168 -8.04 6.02 8.27
C CYS A 168 -6.90 5.34 7.53
N SER A 169 -5.77 5.18 8.21
CA SER A 169 -4.59 4.50 7.67
C SER A 169 -4.94 3.09 7.17
N ASN A 170 -4.49 2.78 5.95
CA ASN A 170 -4.56 1.46 5.31
C ASN A 170 -3.50 0.46 5.83
N PHE A 171 -2.71 0.85 6.83
CA PHE A 171 -1.65 -0.01 7.39
C PHE A 171 -2.11 -0.71 8.65
N TRP A 172 -2.41 -1.99 8.50
CA TRP A 172 -2.86 -2.85 9.58
C TRP A 172 -1.66 -3.39 10.34
N LYS A 173 -1.82 -3.49 11.65
CA LYS A 173 -0.92 -4.31 12.45
C LYS A 173 -1.22 -5.76 12.10
N LYS A 174 -0.18 -6.55 11.81
CA LYS A 174 -0.34 -8.00 11.64
C LYS A 174 -0.95 -8.60 12.92
N GLU A 175 -2.12 -9.20 12.82
CA GLU A 175 -2.66 -10.05 13.89
C GLU A 175 -1.97 -11.43 13.88
N ASN A 176 -1.93 -12.10 15.03
CA ASN A 176 -1.39 -13.45 15.09
C ASN A 176 -2.24 -14.34 14.16
N ASP A 177 -1.60 -15.27 13.43
CA ASP A 177 -2.20 -16.28 12.52
C ASP A 177 -2.09 -16.01 11.00
N PHE A 178 -1.61 -14.85 10.55
CA PHE A 178 -1.34 -14.65 9.12
C PHE A 178 -0.05 -15.37 8.65
N LYS A 179 -0.14 -16.07 7.51
CA LYS A 179 0.98 -16.78 6.84
C LYS A 179 2.17 -15.85 6.58
N TYR A 180 1.90 -14.66 6.06
CA TYR A 180 2.92 -13.71 5.62
C TYR A 180 3.30 -12.70 6.71
N LEU A 181 4.57 -12.35 6.82
CA LEU A 181 5.04 -11.33 7.79
C LEU A 181 4.63 -9.93 7.34
N HIS A 182 4.85 -9.61 6.06
CA HIS A 182 4.47 -8.36 5.44
C HIS A 182 3.67 -8.66 4.18
N LEU A 183 2.61 -7.90 3.94
CA LEU A 183 1.75 -8.08 2.79
C LEU A 183 1.36 -6.72 2.21
N LEU A 184 1.58 -6.55 0.91
CA LEU A 184 1.01 -5.48 0.09
C LEU A 184 -0.30 -5.96 -0.47
N GLY A 185 -1.38 -5.51 0.17
CA GLY A 185 -2.73 -5.74 -0.31
C GLY A 185 -3.05 -4.88 -1.52
N SER A 186 -4.22 -5.12 -2.09
CA SER A 186 -4.72 -4.36 -3.23
C SER A 186 -4.78 -2.86 -2.93
N SER A 187 -5.13 -2.40 -1.72
CA SER A 187 -5.09 -0.96 -1.36
C SER A 187 -3.77 -0.26 -1.71
N MET A 188 -2.62 -0.92 -1.51
CA MET A 188 -1.31 -0.34 -1.83
C MET A 188 -0.97 -0.33 -3.31
N LEU A 189 -1.70 -1.12 -4.10
CA LEU A 189 -1.55 -1.22 -5.55
C LEU A 189 -2.52 -0.29 -6.29
N GLN A 190 -3.28 0.54 -5.57
CA GLN A 190 -4.25 1.45 -6.20
C GLN A 190 -3.49 2.46 -7.04
N ASN A 191 -4.00 2.74 -8.23
CA ASN A 191 -3.35 3.61 -9.22
C ASN A 191 -1.96 3.11 -9.66
N PHE A 192 -1.72 1.80 -9.64
CA PHE A 192 -0.59 1.17 -10.31
C PHE A 192 -1.08 0.22 -11.40
N TYR A 193 -0.33 0.18 -12.51
CA TYR A 193 -0.30 -0.97 -13.39
C TYR A 193 0.68 -1.99 -12.80
N VAL A 194 0.19 -3.22 -12.61
CA VAL A 194 0.97 -4.33 -12.06
C VAL A 194 1.05 -5.44 -13.12
N GLU A 195 2.26 -5.78 -13.52
CA GLU A 195 2.54 -6.89 -14.44
C GLU A 195 3.24 -8.01 -13.69
N ILE A 196 2.74 -9.23 -13.78
CA ILE A 196 3.41 -10.41 -13.23
C ILE A 196 3.96 -11.21 -14.41
N ASP A 197 5.28 -11.16 -14.57
CA ASP A 197 6.01 -11.92 -15.57
C ASP A 197 6.55 -13.20 -14.94
N ASN A 198 5.73 -14.25 -15.00
CA ASN A 198 6.08 -15.58 -14.49
C ASN A 198 7.26 -16.22 -15.24
N ASN A 199 7.47 -15.86 -16.51
CA ASN A 199 8.56 -16.44 -17.30
C ASN A 199 9.93 -15.90 -16.85
N ARG A 200 9.99 -14.60 -16.51
CA ARG A 200 11.19 -13.96 -15.99
C ARG A 200 11.21 -13.87 -14.46
N ARG A 201 10.20 -14.41 -13.79
CA ARG A 201 10.04 -14.39 -12.32
C ARG A 201 10.19 -12.99 -11.74
N GLN A 202 9.39 -12.05 -12.21
CA GLN A 202 9.44 -10.66 -11.77
C GLN A 202 8.07 -10.00 -11.77
N ILE A 203 7.90 -8.96 -10.96
CA ILE A 203 6.71 -8.12 -10.89
C ILE A 203 7.08 -6.70 -11.30
N GLY A 204 6.43 -6.19 -12.33
CA GLY A 204 6.56 -4.84 -12.82
C GLY A 204 5.54 -3.91 -12.18
N PHE A 205 5.97 -2.69 -11.89
CA PHE A 205 5.12 -1.62 -11.38
C PHE A 205 5.31 -0.36 -12.22
N THR A 206 4.22 0.34 -12.49
CA THR A 206 4.25 1.74 -12.94
C THR A 206 2.97 2.44 -12.51
N ARG A 207 3.01 3.76 -12.32
CA ARG A 207 1.80 4.52 -11.94
C ARG A 207 0.81 4.51 -13.09
N SER A 208 -0.47 4.41 -12.75
CA SER A 208 -1.57 4.58 -13.70
C SER A 208 -1.77 6.07 -13.98
N ASP A 209 -1.80 6.45 -15.25
CA ASP A 209 -2.12 7.83 -15.69
C ASP A 209 -3.62 8.16 -15.50
N CYS A 210 -4.44 7.17 -15.18
CA CYS A 210 -5.88 7.34 -14.98
C CYS A 210 -6.16 8.02 -13.64
N GLY A 211 -6.11 9.36 -13.62
CA GLY A 211 -6.50 10.19 -12.47
C GLY A 211 -8.01 10.21 -12.22
N CYS A 212 -8.60 9.09 -11.84
CA CYS A 212 -10.01 9.02 -11.48
C CYS A 212 -10.16 8.60 -10.00
N LEU A 213 -10.34 9.59 -9.13
CA LEU A 213 -11.09 9.46 -7.88
C LEU A 213 -12.48 10.07 -8.09
#